data_AF-A0A174VDN5-F1
#
_entry.id   AF-A0A174VDN5-F1
#
_cell.length_a   1.000
_cell.length_b   1.000
_cell.length_c   1.000
_cell.angle_alpha   90.00
_cell.angle_beta   90.00
_cell.angle_gamma   90.00
#
_symmetry.space_group_name_H-M   'P 1'
#
loop_
_entity.id
_entity.type
_entity.pdbx_description
1 polymer ?
#
loop_
_entity_poly.entity_id
_entity_poly.type
_entity_poly.pdbx_seq_one_letter_code
_entity_poly.pdbx_strand_id
1 'polypeptide(L)'
;MKKGQKVRILRTNQVATIVEVELIRKGGKVHRYCHLKTDEKSYLWLDSSELGCVVEEVKVSVVDDRNRELHLAICQDYSKDKMTLHLTGKNPDNLKEASGLYARLMNLLIGSLKETREL
;
A
#
# COMPACT_ATOMS: atom_id res chain seq x y z
N MET A 1 10.49 0.22 -13.97
CA MET A 1 11.53 0.36 -12.93
C MET A 1 12.82 0.85 -13.57
N LYS A 2 13.52 1.80 -12.94
CA LYS A 2 14.73 2.44 -13.47
C LYS A 2 15.73 2.78 -12.36
N LYS A 3 17.00 2.97 -12.72
CA LYS A 3 18.05 3.46 -11.81
C LYS A 3 17.60 4.77 -11.12
N GLY A 4 17.90 4.88 -9.82
CA GLY A 4 17.51 5.98 -8.94
C GLY A 4 16.09 5.89 -8.37
N GLN A 5 15.25 4.97 -8.85
CA GLN A 5 13.90 4.80 -8.33
C GLN A 5 13.94 4.08 -6.97
N LYS A 6 13.19 4.61 -5.99
CA LYS A 6 12.88 3.88 -4.75
C LYS A 6 11.77 2.84 -5.01
N VAL A 7 11.95 1.66 -4.45
CA VAL A 7 11.04 0.51 -4.57
C VAL A 7 10.90 -0.17 -3.21
N ARG A 8 9.81 -0.90 -3.02
CA ARG A 8 9.61 -1.78 -1.87
C ARG A 8 9.97 -3.22 -2.27
N ILE A 9 10.70 -3.92 -1.41
CA ILE A 9 10.91 -5.36 -1.52
C ILE A 9 9.66 -6.05 -0.96
N LEU A 10 8.91 -6.78 -1.80
CA LEU A 10 7.57 -7.28 -1.45
C LEU A 10 7.60 -8.24 -0.25
N ARG A 11 8.61 -9.11 -0.17
CA ARG A 11 8.71 -10.12 0.91
C ARG A 11 9.03 -9.55 2.29
N THR A 12 9.61 -8.35 2.38
CA THR A 12 10.06 -7.75 3.65
C THR A 12 9.50 -6.37 3.92
N ASN A 13 8.81 -5.76 2.95
CA ASN A 13 8.40 -4.36 2.96
C ASN A 13 9.53 -3.33 3.09
N GLN A 14 10.79 -3.76 3.06
CA GLN A 14 11.93 -2.85 3.12
C GLN A 14 12.01 -1.99 1.86
N VAL A 15 12.29 -0.70 2.03
CA VAL A 15 12.53 0.21 0.91
C VAL A 15 13.99 0.14 0.47
N ALA A 16 14.21 0.13 -0.85
CA ALA A 16 15.52 0.15 -1.45
C ALA A 16 15.55 1.07 -2.67
N THR A 17 16.75 1.48 -3.08
CA THR A 17 16.97 2.27 -4.29
C THR A 17 17.58 1.39 -5.37
N ILE A 18 17.03 1.42 -6.57
CA ILE A 18 17.61 0.72 -7.73
C ILE A 18 18.89 1.45 -8.14
N VAL A 19 20.03 0.78 -8.06
CA VAL A 19 21.33 1.34 -8.51
C VAL A 19 21.67 0.92 -9.94
N GLU A 20 21.14 -0.21 -10.39
CA GLU A 20 21.38 -0.78 -11.72
C GLU A 20 20.24 -1.72 -12.11
N VAL A 21 20.04 -1.90 -13.42
CA VAL A 21 19.02 -2.79 -13.98
C VAL A 21 19.65 -3.58 -15.12
N GLU A 22 19.48 -4.89 -15.09
CA GLU A 22 19.93 -5.82 -16.12
C GLU A 22 18.76 -6.61 -16.70
N LEU A 23 18.85 -6.92 -18.00
CA LEU A 23 17.90 -7.81 -18.68
C LEU A 23 18.60 -9.12 -18.99
N ILE A 24 18.05 -10.22 -18.48
CA ILE A 24 18.63 -11.56 -18.64
C ILE A 24 17.59 -12.45 -19.30
N ARG A 25 18.00 -13.18 -20.35
CA ARG A 25 17.14 -14.18 -20.96
C ARG A 25 17.41 -15.55 -20.34
N LYS A 26 16.39 -16.15 -19.69
CA LYS A 26 16.47 -17.47 -19.07
C LYS A 26 15.22 -18.28 -19.40
N GLY A 27 15.39 -19.51 -19.89
CA GLY A 27 14.25 -20.37 -20.26
C GLY A 27 13.33 -19.75 -21.33
N GLY A 28 13.89 -18.99 -22.28
CA GLY A 28 13.13 -18.29 -23.33
C GLY A 28 12.44 -17.00 -22.89
N LYS A 29 12.32 -16.74 -21.58
CA LYS A 29 11.74 -15.52 -21.01
C LYS A 29 12.81 -14.48 -20.72
N VAL A 30 12.46 -13.21 -20.92
CA VAL A 30 13.31 -12.08 -20.54
C VAL A 30 12.91 -11.65 -19.13
N HIS A 31 13.87 -11.68 -18.21
CA HIS A 31 13.77 -11.25 -16.84
C HIS A 31 14.44 -9.90 -16.68
N ARG A 32 13.89 -9.05 -15.80
CA ARG A 32 14.49 -7.78 -15.43
C ARG A 32 14.98 -7.89 -14.00
N TYR A 33 16.29 -7.96 -13.82
CA TYR A 33 16.93 -7.96 -12.52
C TYR A 33 17.33 -6.54 -12.13
N CYS A 34 17.09 -6.18 -10.88
CA CYS A 34 17.44 -4.88 -10.32
C CYS A 34 18.50 -5.10 -9.23
N HIS A 35 19.60 -4.37 -9.34
CA HIS A 35 20.55 -4.24 -8.25
C HIS A 35 20.04 -3.16 -7.30
N LEU A 36 19.88 -3.52 -6.04
CA LEU A 36 19.26 -2.68 -5.03
C LEU A 36 20.29 -2.28 -3.98
N LYS A 37 20.19 -1.03 -3.53
CA LYS A 37 20.85 -0.54 -2.33
C LYS A 37 19.80 -0.28 -1.25
N THR A 38 19.91 -0.97 -0.14
CA THR A 38 19.07 -0.73 1.05
C THR A 38 19.65 0.41 1.90
N ASP A 39 18.87 0.90 2.85
CA ASP A 39 19.33 1.93 3.81
C ASP A 39 20.46 1.40 4.73
N GLU A 40 20.48 0.09 4.98
CA GLU A 40 21.57 -0.60 5.69
C GLU A 40 22.85 -0.73 4.85
N LYS A 41 22.87 -0.14 3.65
CA LYS A 41 23.97 -0.21 2.68
C LYS A 41 24.28 -1.64 2.22
N SER A 42 23.35 -2.58 2.38
CA SER A 42 23.44 -3.89 1.77
C SER A 42 23.02 -3.83 0.29
N TYR A 43 23.64 -4.70 -0.49
CA TYR A 43 23.42 -4.81 -1.93
C TYR A 43 22.85 -6.18 -2.27
N LEU A 44 21.79 -6.21 -3.07
CA LEU A 44 21.17 -7.45 -3.51
C LEU A 44 20.59 -7.32 -4.91
N TRP A 45 20.58 -8.44 -5.62
CA TRP A 45 19.92 -8.59 -6.92
C TRP A 45 18.57 -9.28 -6.71
N LEU A 46 17.50 -8.67 -7.21
CA LEU A 46 16.16 -9.25 -7.21
C LEU A 46 15.52 -9.13 -8.58
N ASP A 47 14.66 -10.07 -8.94
CA ASP A 47 13.82 -9.91 -10.12
C ASP A 47 12.78 -8.80 -9.86
N SER A 48 12.45 -8.02 -10.90
CA SER A 48 11.49 -6.92 -10.79
C SER A 48 10.11 -7.34 -10.31
N SER A 49 9.74 -8.62 -10.45
CA SER A 49 8.50 -9.19 -9.90
C SER A 49 8.48 -9.25 -8.37
N GLU A 50 9.64 -9.18 -7.72
CA GLU A 50 9.77 -9.14 -6.25
C GLU A 50 9.71 -7.72 -5.68
N LEU A 51 9.49 -6.72 -6.55
CA LEU A 51 9.55 -5.31 -6.22
C LEU A 51 8.19 -4.64 -6.45
N GLY A 52 7.82 -3.76 -5.53
CA GLY A 52 6.57 -3.02 -5.55
C GLY A 52 6.76 -1.52 -5.39
N CYS A 53 5.64 -0.81 -5.43
CA CYS A 53 5.58 0.59 -5.07
C CYS A 53 5.94 0.81 -3.60
N VAL A 54 6.55 1.96 -3.32
CA VAL A 54 6.85 2.41 -1.95
C VAL A 54 5.58 2.85 -1.21
N VAL A 55 4.56 3.26 -1.98
CA VAL A 55 3.25 3.63 -1.47
C VAL A 55 2.24 2.65 -2.03
N GLU A 56 1.43 2.07 -1.15
CA GLU A 56 0.26 1.26 -1.52
C GLU A 56 -1.02 1.97 -1.12
N GLU A 57 -2.03 1.89 -1.98
CA GLU A 57 -3.33 2.50 -1.74
C GLU A 57 -4.43 1.44 -1.88
N VAL A 58 -5.33 1.41 -0.91
CA VAL A 58 -6.51 0.56 -0.90
C VAL A 58 -7.73 1.43 -0.64
N LYS A 59 -8.81 1.19 -1.38
CA LYS A 59 -10.11 1.83 -1.16
C LYS A 59 -11.12 0.79 -0.69
N VAL A 60 -11.76 1.06 0.44
CA VAL A 60 -12.89 0.29 0.94
C VAL A 60 -14.14 1.14 0.83
N SER A 61 -15.24 0.54 0.38
CA SER A 61 -16.55 1.19 0.33
C SER A 61 -17.58 0.33 1.03
N VAL A 62 -18.38 0.93 1.91
CA VAL A 62 -19.53 0.27 2.56
C VAL A 62 -20.78 1.04 2.14
N VAL A 63 -21.73 0.30 1.58
CA VAL A 63 -22.98 0.85 1.05
C VAL A 63 -24.15 0.10 1.68
N ASP A 64 -25.17 0.84 2.11
CA ASP A 64 -26.41 0.24 2.64
C ASP A 64 -27.54 0.18 1.61
N ASP A 65 -28.68 -0.40 2.02
CA ASP A 65 -29.89 -0.55 1.21
C ASP A 65 -30.55 0.79 0.84
N ARG A 66 -30.21 1.88 1.53
CA ARG A 66 -30.66 3.25 1.25
C ARG A 66 -29.66 4.01 0.37
N ASN A 67 -28.67 3.32 -0.18
CA ASN A 67 -27.60 3.89 -1.00
C ASN A 67 -26.82 5.01 -0.28
N ARG A 68 -26.65 4.87 1.03
CA ARG A 68 -25.72 5.68 1.83
C ARG A 68 -24.34 5.05 1.75
N GLU A 69 -23.33 5.83 1.45
CA GLU A 69 -22.00 5.31 1.14
C GLU A 69 -20.96 5.90 2.09
N LEU A 70 -20.05 5.05 2.57
CA LEU A 70 -18.82 5.45 3.24
C LEU A 70 -17.64 4.91 2.45
N HIS A 71 -16.69 5.77 2.13
CA HIS A 71 -15.46 5.40 1.43
C HIS A 71 -14.25 5.71 2.30
N LEU A 72 -13.45 4.68 2.55
CA LEU A 72 -12.18 4.79 3.25
C LEU A 72 -11.05 4.58 2.24
N ALA A 73 -10.23 5.60 2.04
CA ALA A 73 -8.94 5.47 1.37
C ALA A 73 -7.86 5.22 2.43
N ILE A 74 -7.08 4.16 2.23
CA ILE A 74 -5.98 3.72 3.08
C ILE A 74 -4.72 3.84 2.25
N CYS A 75 -3.73 4.58 2.75
CA CYS A 75 -2.45 4.74 2.08
C CYS A 75 -1.34 4.31 3.04
N GLN A 76 -0.55 3.31 2.65
CA GLN A 76 0.63 2.86 3.39
C GLN A 76 1.89 3.35 2.70
N ASP A 77 2.64 4.24 3.35
CA ASP A 77 3.95 4.70 2.92
C ASP A 77 5.04 3.92 3.67
N TYR A 78 5.64 2.95 2.98
CA TYR A 78 6.68 2.09 3.54
C TYR A 78 8.02 2.82 3.77
N SER A 79 8.21 3.99 3.15
CA SER A 79 9.42 4.79 3.41
C SER A 79 9.34 5.60 4.70
N LYS A 80 8.13 5.89 5.17
CA LYS A 80 7.86 6.64 6.40
C LYS A 80 7.30 5.77 7.52
N ASP A 81 7.13 4.48 7.24
CA ASP A 81 6.36 3.54 8.06
C ASP A 81 5.01 4.13 8.53
N LYS A 82 4.28 4.71 7.57
CA LYS A 82 3.10 5.52 7.87
C LYS A 82 1.91 5.12 7.01
N MET A 83 0.92 4.53 7.66
CA MET A 83 -0.46 4.43 7.21
C MET A 83 -1.23 5.74 7.47
N THR A 84 -1.90 6.26 6.45
CA THR A 84 -2.88 7.34 6.53
C THR A 84 -4.25 6.83 6.10
N LEU A 85 -5.29 7.35 6.77
CA LEU A 85 -6.68 6.97 6.56
C LEU A 85 -7.46 8.22 6.19
N HIS A 86 -8.20 8.19 5.09
CA HIS A 86 -9.11 9.26 4.70
C HIS A 86 -10.51 8.70 4.50
N LEU A 87 -11.42 9.07 5.40
CA LEU A 87 -12.83 8.72 5.34
C LEU A 87 -13.62 9.84 4.66
N THR A 88 -14.47 9.46 3.72
CA THR A 88 -15.44 10.32 3.05
C THR A 88 -16.80 9.63 3.02
N GLY A 89 -17.86 10.42 2.87
CA GLY A 89 -19.23 9.92 2.83
C GLY A 89 -19.98 10.52 1.65
N LYS A 90 -21.01 9.81 1.21
CA LYS A 90 -22.00 10.30 0.26
C LYS A 90 -23.36 9.90 0.79
N ASN A 91 -24.21 10.90 1.01
CA ASN A 91 -25.54 10.73 1.60
C ASN A 91 -25.48 9.97 2.96
N PRO A 92 -25.04 10.59 4.07
CA PRO A 92 -24.79 12.02 4.25
C PRO A 92 -23.34 12.42 3.96
N ASP A 93 -23.14 13.67 3.51
CA ASP A 93 -21.81 14.26 3.35
C ASP A 93 -21.18 14.60 4.71
N ASN A 94 -22.02 14.93 5.69
CA ASN A 94 -21.60 15.09 7.08
C ASN A 94 -21.45 13.72 7.76
N LEU A 95 -20.21 13.29 7.93
CA LEU A 95 -19.88 12.00 8.57
C LEU A 95 -20.43 11.85 10.00
N LYS A 96 -20.73 12.93 10.70
CA LYS A 96 -21.34 12.87 12.05
C LYS A 96 -22.78 12.36 12.02
N GLU A 97 -23.45 12.46 10.88
CA GLU A 97 -24.82 11.98 10.69
C GLU A 97 -24.84 10.48 10.29
N ALA A 98 -23.69 9.91 9.96
CA ALA A 98 -23.58 8.50 9.59
C ALA A 98 -23.90 7.61 10.80
N SER A 99 -24.98 6.85 10.70
CA SER A 99 -25.52 6.03 11.80
C SER A 99 -26.18 4.74 11.32
N GLY A 100 -26.11 3.70 12.14
CA GLY A 100 -26.60 2.36 11.81
C GLY A 100 -25.49 1.41 11.37
N LEU A 101 -25.86 0.31 10.70
CA LEU A 101 -24.97 -0.83 10.48
C LEU A 101 -23.76 -0.52 9.59
N TYR A 102 -23.95 0.19 8.47
CA TYR A 102 -22.86 0.54 7.55
C TYR A 102 -21.77 1.39 8.22
N ALA A 103 -22.18 2.36 9.04
CA ALA A 103 -21.28 3.19 9.84
C ALA A 103 -20.57 2.36 10.92
N ARG A 104 -21.28 1.44 11.59
CA ARG A 104 -20.69 0.53 12.57
C ARG A 104 -19.63 -0.38 11.93
N LEU A 105 -19.90 -0.95 10.75
CA LEU A 105 -18.94 -1.79 10.02
C LEU A 105 -17.68 -0.98 9.64
N MET A 106 -17.85 0.23 9.11
CA MET A 106 -16.72 1.09 8.76
C MET A 106 -15.89 1.48 10.00
N ASN A 107 -16.54 1.80 11.12
CA ASN A 107 -15.85 2.14 12.37
C ASN A 107 -15.07 0.96 12.96
N LEU A 108 -15.62 -0.27 12.89
CA LEU A 108 -14.90 -1.47 13.31
C LEU A 108 -13.63 -1.68 12.48
N LEU A 109 -13.74 -1.56 11.15
CA LEU A 109 -12.58 -1.65 10.27
C LEU A 109 -11.51 -0.59 10.61
N ILE A 110 -11.91 0.68 10.77
CA ILE A 110 -10.98 1.75 11.14
C ILE A 110 -10.35 1.49 12.51
N GLY A 111 -11.12 0.97 13.48
CA GLY A 111 -10.63 0.60 14.81
C GLY A 111 -9.55 -0.47 14.72
N SER A 112 -9.82 -1.59 14.05
CA SER A 112 -8.85 -2.69 13.89
C SER A 112 -7.57 -2.24 13.17
N LEU A 113 -7.68 -1.37 12.17
CA LEU A 113 -6.51 -0.81 11.47
C LEU A 113 -5.64 0.08 12.38
N LYS A 114 -6.23 0.75 13.37
CA LYS A 114 -5.47 1.54 14.35
C LYS A 114 -4.79 0.64 15.38
N GLU A 115 -5.49 -0.37 15.87
CA GLU A 115 -4.97 -1.33 16.87
C GLU A 115 -3.80 -2.18 16.33
N THR A 116 -3.85 -2.57 15.05
CA THR A 116 -2.81 -3.41 14.41
C THR A 116 -1.44 -2.71 14.32
N ARG A 117 -1.33 -1.42 14.64
CA ARG A 117 -0.05 -0.67 14.66
C ARG A 117 0.69 -0.73 16.00
N GLU A 118 0.05 -1.23 17.05
CA GLU A 118 0.63 -1.30 18.41
C GLU A 118 1.22 -2.68 18.76
N LEU A 119 1.31 -3.60 17.80
CA LEU A 119 1.92 -4.94 17.92
C LEU A 119 3.16 -5.06 17.03
#